data_AF-A0A511T950-F1
#
_entry.id   AF-A0A511T950-F1
#
_cell.length_a   1.000
_cell.length_b   1.000
_cell.length_c   1.000
_cell.angle_alpha   90.00
_cell.angle_beta   90.00
_cell.angle_gamma   90.00
#
_symmetry.space_group_name_H-M   'P 1'
#
loop_
_entity.id
_entity.type
_entity.pdbx_description
1 polymer ?
#
loop_
_entity_poly.entity_id
_entity_poly.type
_entity_poly.pdbx_seq_one_letter_code
_entity_poly.pdbx_strand_id
1 'polypeptide(L)'
;MPEQAKTEIDKELADLRREVVEARNLVIKSDNLLKNLHAEVKAVGKRHEDFQKRQWISSAAAYVLFAVIAVGAAVMITSARSSSATNERERLEKMVADLTGQLEKQRADTSAHQTAQRGAAEVYKMMTSLPGDERLKGIDALMKLDTSRLSSLERQALNDRATSLRRETGDAAFERGKIAFRKNEMDQVVSEMERFLAMNPPNEQALDASFFLGTAYNQLRKHDKAVPLLARFVEGDRTSKTRDYAMLLLAQSYQEVGQMEKALETARDAAGSYLNSQYQQQFRSRIAMVKRAMSGNTEAAGPPPAAPSAAPAQQVASPAGQ
;
A
#
# COMPACT_ATOMS: atom_id res chain seq x y z
N MET A 1 -140.74 -41.98 -81.21
CA MET A 1 -139.43 -41.60 -81.80
C MET A 1 -138.35 -41.59 -80.71
N PRO A 2 -137.68 -42.71 -80.35
CA PRO A 2 -136.69 -42.74 -79.25
C PRO A 2 -135.45 -43.60 -79.54
N GLU A 3 -134.46 -43.16 -80.33
CA GLU A 3 -133.23 -43.97 -80.54
C GLU A 3 -131.91 -43.20 -80.75
N GLN A 4 -131.93 -41.87 -81.00
CA GLN A 4 -130.69 -41.09 -81.24
C GLN A 4 -130.12 -40.38 -79.99
N ALA A 5 -130.90 -40.21 -78.91
CA ALA A 5 -130.47 -39.47 -77.72
C ALA A 5 -129.63 -40.28 -76.70
N LYS A 6 -129.58 -41.62 -76.82
CA LYS A 6 -128.81 -42.47 -75.88
C LYS A 6 -127.33 -42.58 -76.23
N THR A 7 -126.97 -42.49 -77.51
CA THR A 7 -125.60 -42.68 -78.01
C THR A 7 -124.67 -41.50 -77.80
N GLU A 8 -125.20 -40.26 -77.70
CA GLU A 8 -124.40 -39.07 -77.36
C GLU A 8 -124.01 -39.05 -75.87
N ILE A 9 -124.94 -39.43 -74.99
CA ILE A 9 -124.73 -39.44 -73.53
C ILE A 9 -123.60 -40.41 -73.13
N ASP A 10 -123.56 -41.61 -73.72
CA ASP A 10 -122.53 -42.61 -73.39
C ASP A 10 -121.12 -42.18 -73.82
N LYS A 11 -121.02 -41.38 -74.89
CA LYS A 11 -119.74 -40.87 -75.40
C LYS A 11 -119.20 -39.73 -74.51
N GLU A 12 -120.07 -38.81 -74.10
CA GLU A 12 -119.73 -37.77 -73.12
C GLU A 12 -119.30 -38.36 -71.77
N LEU A 13 -119.97 -39.45 -71.33
CA LEU A 13 -119.64 -40.12 -70.07
C LEU A 13 -118.27 -40.83 -70.11
N ALA A 14 -117.86 -41.32 -71.28
CA ALA A 14 -116.54 -41.93 -71.48
C ALA A 14 -115.42 -40.89 -71.52
N ASP A 15 -115.64 -39.75 -72.18
CA ASP A 15 -114.68 -38.64 -72.20
C ASP A 15 -114.52 -38.00 -70.81
N LEU A 16 -115.62 -37.81 -70.06
CA LEU A 16 -115.57 -37.38 -68.67
C LEU A 16 -114.77 -38.34 -67.78
N ARG A 17 -114.96 -39.66 -67.93
CA ARG A 17 -114.16 -40.65 -67.18
C ARG A 17 -112.69 -40.59 -67.52
N ARG A 18 -112.35 -40.41 -68.80
CA ARG A 18 -110.97 -40.27 -69.25
C ARG A 18 -110.33 -39.00 -68.71
N GLU A 19 -111.03 -37.87 -68.78
CA GLU A 19 -110.57 -36.59 -68.27
C GLU A 19 -110.38 -36.64 -66.74
N VAL A 20 -111.27 -37.32 -66.01
CA VAL A 20 -111.11 -37.57 -64.56
C VAL A 20 -109.88 -38.42 -64.26
N VAL A 21 -109.57 -39.44 -65.06
CA VAL A 21 -108.37 -40.29 -64.88
C VAL A 21 -107.10 -39.51 -65.22
N GLU A 22 -107.09 -38.73 -66.29
CA GLU A 22 -105.96 -37.88 -66.68
C GLU A 22 -105.72 -36.78 -65.64
N ALA A 23 -106.79 -36.14 -65.13
CA ALA A 23 -106.73 -35.19 -64.02
C ALA A 23 -106.18 -35.84 -62.75
N ARG A 24 -106.64 -37.05 -62.39
CA ARG A 24 -106.13 -37.79 -61.23
C ARG A 24 -104.64 -38.13 -61.38
N ASN A 25 -104.20 -38.55 -62.56
CA ASN A 25 -102.79 -38.82 -62.84
C ASN A 25 -101.93 -37.55 -62.79
N LEU A 26 -102.43 -36.44 -63.31
CA LEU A 26 -101.78 -35.12 -63.17
C LEU A 26 -101.67 -34.70 -61.70
N VAL A 27 -102.72 -34.91 -60.91
CA VAL A 27 -102.71 -34.64 -59.46
C VAL A 27 -101.67 -35.50 -58.75
N ILE A 28 -101.59 -36.81 -59.04
CA ILE A 28 -100.58 -37.71 -58.44
C ILE A 28 -99.17 -37.29 -58.84
N LYS A 29 -98.96 -36.90 -60.11
CA LYS A 29 -97.65 -36.46 -60.60
C LYS A 29 -97.24 -35.15 -59.93
N SER A 30 -98.15 -34.19 -59.82
CA SER A 30 -97.94 -32.93 -59.10
C SER A 30 -97.66 -33.16 -57.62
N ASP A 31 -98.37 -34.08 -56.97
CA ASP A 31 -98.15 -34.45 -55.56
C ASP A 31 -96.76 -35.08 -55.35
N ASN A 32 -96.33 -35.98 -56.24
CA ASN A 32 -94.97 -36.54 -56.19
C ASN A 32 -93.89 -35.50 -56.46
N LEU A 33 -94.10 -34.59 -57.43
CA LEU A 33 -93.17 -33.48 -57.69
C LEU A 33 -93.10 -32.52 -56.49
N LEU A 34 -94.23 -32.22 -55.87
CA LEU A 34 -94.29 -31.41 -54.65
C LEU A 34 -93.56 -32.08 -53.49
N LYS A 35 -93.72 -33.39 -53.29
CA LYS A 35 -93.00 -34.15 -52.26
C LYS A 35 -91.50 -34.17 -52.50
N ASN A 36 -91.06 -34.37 -53.74
CA ASN A 36 -89.64 -34.32 -54.10
C ASN A 36 -89.06 -32.91 -53.93
N LEU A 37 -89.75 -31.88 -54.42
CA LEU A 37 -89.34 -30.49 -54.24
C LEU A 37 -89.25 -30.14 -52.76
N HIS A 38 -90.21 -30.59 -51.94
CA HIS A 38 -90.19 -30.39 -50.50
C HIS A 38 -88.98 -31.08 -49.84
N ALA A 39 -88.65 -32.31 -50.27
CA ALA A 39 -87.48 -33.03 -49.78
C ALA A 39 -86.16 -32.34 -50.18
N GLU A 40 -86.05 -31.84 -51.41
CA GLU A 40 -84.88 -31.10 -51.89
C GLU A 40 -84.72 -29.75 -51.19
N VAL A 41 -85.80 -28.98 -51.04
CA VAL A 41 -85.81 -27.72 -50.30
C VAL A 41 -85.36 -27.95 -48.85
N LYS A 42 -85.85 -29.03 -48.22
CA LYS A 42 -85.42 -29.43 -46.87
C LYS A 42 -83.95 -29.84 -46.83
N ALA A 43 -83.45 -30.55 -47.84
CA ALA A 43 -82.05 -30.96 -47.92
C ALA A 43 -81.10 -29.76 -48.14
N VAL A 44 -81.48 -28.81 -48.98
CA VAL A 44 -80.74 -27.55 -49.20
C VAL A 44 -80.75 -26.71 -47.92
N GLY A 45 -81.90 -26.59 -47.25
CA GLY A 45 -82.00 -25.91 -45.96
C GLY A 45 -81.06 -26.52 -44.91
N LYS A 46 -81.04 -27.85 -44.79
CA LYS A 46 -80.14 -28.55 -43.86
C LYS A 46 -78.66 -28.36 -44.21
N ARG A 47 -78.29 -28.40 -45.50
CA ARG A 47 -76.90 -28.13 -45.94
C ARG A 47 -76.49 -26.68 -45.65
N HIS A 48 -77.40 -25.73 -45.84
CA HIS A 48 -77.13 -24.32 -45.55
C HIS A 48 -76.96 -24.12 -44.04
N GLU A 49 -77.79 -24.76 -43.21
CA GLU A 49 -77.68 -24.75 -41.75
C GLU A 49 -76.36 -25.40 -41.28
N ASP A 50 -75.95 -26.55 -41.83
CA ASP A 50 -74.69 -27.20 -41.50
C ASP A 50 -73.47 -26.37 -41.94
N PHE A 51 -73.54 -25.72 -43.11
CA PHE A 51 -72.49 -24.82 -43.58
C PHE A 51 -72.37 -23.58 -42.70
N GLN A 52 -73.50 -22.95 -42.35
CA GLN A 52 -73.54 -21.83 -41.42
C GLN A 52 -73.00 -22.22 -40.04
N LYS A 53 -73.39 -23.39 -39.50
CA LYS A 53 -72.86 -23.91 -38.23
C LYS A 53 -71.34 -24.14 -38.31
N ARG A 54 -70.84 -24.78 -39.37
CA ARG A 54 -69.40 -24.99 -39.57
C ARG A 54 -68.64 -23.68 -39.71
N GLN A 55 -69.16 -22.73 -40.48
CA GLN A 55 -68.54 -21.42 -40.69
C GLN A 55 -68.56 -20.57 -39.42
N TRP A 56 -69.62 -20.67 -38.61
CA TRP A 56 -69.70 -20.03 -37.31
C TRP A 56 -68.71 -20.65 -36.31
N ILE A 57 -68.61 -21.98 -36.26
CA ILE A 57 -67.62 -22.68 -35.43
C ILE A 57 -66.19 -22.35 -35.87
N SER A 58 -65.90 -22.33 -37.18
CA SER A 58 -64.57 -22.02 -37.68
C SER A 58 -64.17 -20.56 -37.48
N SER A 59 -65.11 -19.62 -37.63
CA SER A 59 -64.86 -18.20 -37.35
C SER A 59 -64.68 -17.96 -35.85
N ALA A 60 -65.50 -18.59 -35.00
CA ALA A 60 -65.30 -18.57 -33.55
C ALA A 60 -63.92 -19.13 -33.16
N ALA A 61 -63.52 -20.27 -33.73
CA ALA A 61 -62.19 -20.83 -33.50
C ALA A 61 -61.06 -19.90 -33.98
N ALA A 62 -61.23 -19.23 -35.14
CA ALA A 62 -60.27 -18.28 -35.66
C ALA A 62 -60.15 -17.02 -34.77
N TYR A 63 -61.26 -16.49 -34.25
CA TYR A 63 -61.25 -15.38 -33.30
C TYR A 63 -60.60 -15.75 -31.97
N VAL A 64 -60.86 -16.96 -31.47
CA VAL A 64 -60.19 -17.47 -30.26
C VAL A 64 -58.69 -17.60 -30.49
N LEU A 65 -58.26 -18.17 -31.62
CA LEU A 65 -56.84 -18.28 -31.96
C LEU A 65 -56.18 -16.90 -32.08
N PHE A 66 -56.84 -15.96 -32.76
CA PHE A 66 -56.35 -14.59 -32.90
C PHE A 66 -56.23 -13.88 -31.55
N ALA A 67 -57.23 -14.03 -30.66
CA ALA A 67 -57.19 -13.47 -29.32
C ALA A 67 -56.02 -14.04 -28.50
N VAL A 68 -55.77 -15.35 -28.57
CA VAL A 68 -54.64 -16.00 -27.89
C VAL A 68 -53.30 -15.48 -28.41
N ILE A 69 -53.15 -15.33 -29.73
CA ILE A 69 -51.93 -14.78 -30.33
C ILE A 69 -51.73 -13.31 -29.93
N ALA A 70 -52.79 -12.49 -29.97
CA ALA A 70 -52.72 -11.09 -29.59
C ALA A 70 -52.35 -10.91 -28.12
N VAL A 71 -52.94 -11.71 -27.22
CA VAL A 71 -52.58 -11.74 -25.79
C VAL A 71 -51.16 -12.23 -25.59
N GLY A 72 -50.75 -13.31 -26.28
CA GLY A 72 -49.38 -13.83 -26.20
C GLY A 72 -48.32 -12.82 -26.67
N ALA A 73 -48.59 -12.11 -27.77
CA ALA A 73 -47.74 -11.04 -28.28
C ALA A 73 -47.68 -9.85 -27.32
N ALA A 74 -48.81 -9.43 -26.74
CA ALA A 74 -48.86 -8.36 -25.75
C ALA A 74 -48.05 -8.72 -24.49
N VAL A 75 -48.19 -9.95 -23.99
CA VAL A 75 -47.42 -10.44 -22.83
C VAL A 75 -45.92 -10.48 -23.15
N MET A 76 -45.51 -10.97 -24.32
CA MET A 76 -44.10 -10.99 -24.74
C MET A 76 -43.50 -9.58 -24.85
N ILE A 77 -44.22 -8.62 -25.44
CA ILE A 77 -43.71 -7.25 -25.58
C ILE A 77 -43.56 -6.60 -24.20
N THR A 78 -44.52 -6.82 -23.30
CA THR A 78 -44.50 -6.22 -21.95
C THR A 78 -43.44 -6.86 -21.08
N SER A 79 -43.26 -8.18 -21.15
CA SER A 79 -42.21 -8.89 -20.41
C SER A 79 -40.81 -8.57 -20.94
N ALA A 80 -40.64 -8.42 -22.26
CA ALA A 80 -39.38 -7.99 -22.86
C ALA A 80 -39.02 -6.56 -22.45
N ARG A 81 -39.97 -5.62 -22.50
CA ARG A 81 -39.75 -4.23 -22.02
C ARG A 81 -39.48 -4.17 -20.52
N SER A 82 -40.17 -4.98 -19.73
CA SER A 82 -39.91 -5.07 -18.28
C SER A 82 -38.51 -5.61 -18.03
N SER A 83 -38.08 -6.65 -18.75
CA SER A 83 -36.74 -7.25 -18.63
C SER A 83 -35.63 -6.27 -19.03
N SER A 84 -35.81 -5.54 -20.14
CA SER A 84 -34.85 -4.50 -20.53
C SER A 84 -34.78 -3.37 -19.51
N ALA A 85 -35.92 -2.93 -18.98
CA ALA A 85 -35.98 -1.89 -17.96
C ALA A 85 -35.35 -2.35 -16.62
N THR A 86 -35.55 -3.60 -16.21
CA THR A 86 -34.91 -4.15 -15.01
C THR A 86 -33.40 -4.29 -15.19
N ASN A 87 -32.94 -4.72 -16.36
CA ASN A 87 -31.51 -4.86 -16.65
C ASN A 87 -30.80 -3.50 -16.70
N GLU A 88 -31.44 -2.47 -17.28
CA GLU A 88 -30.90 -1.11 -17.31
C GLU A 88 -30.88 -0.50 -15.90
N ARG A 89 -31.93 -0.74 -15.10
CA ARG A 89 -31.94 -0.36 -13.69
C ARG A 89 -30.82 -1.02 -12.90
N GLU A 90 -30.61 -2.33 -13.05
CA GLU A 90 -29.52 -3.04 -12.36
C GLU A 90 -28.14 -2.52 -12.80
N ARG A 91 -27.97 -2.22 -14.09
CA ARG A 91 -26.73 -1.62 -14.61
C ARG A 91 -26.49 -0.23 -14.04
N LEU A 92 -27.52 0.61 -13.97
CA LEU A 92 -27.44 1.95 -13.40
C LEU A 92 -27.18 1.89 -11.88
N GLU A 93 -27.84 0.98 -11.15
CA GLU A 93 -27.59 0.75 -9.72
C GLU A 93 -26.14 0.31 -9.48
N LYS A 94 -25.60 -0.60 -10.30
CA LYS A 94 -24.17 -0.99 -10.25
C LYS A 94 -23.24 0.18 -10.54
N MET A 95 -23.55 0.99 -11.56
CA MET A 95 -22.75 2.16 -11.92
C MET A 95 -22.76 3.21 -10.81
N VAL A 96 -23.91 3.46 -10.19
CA VAL A 96 -24.04 4.38 -9.04
C VAL A 96 -23.24 3.83 -7.85
N ALA A 97 -23.33 2.53 -7.56
CA ALA A 97 -22.56 1.91 -6.48
C ALA A 97 -21.04 2.04 -6.72
N ASP A 98 -20.57 1.76 -7.95
CA ASP A 98 -19.16 1.88 -8.31
C ASP A 98 -18.67 3.35 -8.25
N LEU A 99 -19.41 4.29 -8.84
CA LEU A 99 -19.09 5.72 -8.77
C LEU A 99 -19.08 6.23 -7.33
N THR A 100 -20.02 5.79 -6.50
CA THR A 100 -20.07 6.16 -5.08
C THR A 100 -18.84 5.62 -4.35
N GLY A 101 -18.46 4.36 -4.60
CA GLY A 101 -17.26 3.76 -4.04
C GLY A 101 -15.97 4.46 -4.49
N GLN A 102 -15.87 4.85 -5.77
CA GLN A 102 -14.74 5.63 -6.29
C GLN A 102 -14.67 7.01 -5.63
N LEU A 103 -15.81 7.68 -5.44
CA LEU A 103 -15.89 9.00 -4.83
C LEU A 103 -15.52 8.96 -3.35
N GLU A 104 -15.97 7.94 -2.61
CA GLU A 104 -15.56 7.69 -1.23
C GLU A 104 -14.06 7.42 -1.12
N LYS A 105 -13.51 6.58 -2.00
CA LYS A 105 -12.07 6.32 -2.07
C LYS A 105 -11.27 7.60 -2.33
N GLN A 106 -11.68 8.39 -3.31
CA GLN A 106 -11.01 9.66 -3.65
C GLN A 106 -11.10 10.68 -2.51
N ARG A 107 -12.24 10.75 -1.81
CA ARG A 107 -12.40 11.58 -0.61
C ARG A 107 -11.48 11.10 0.52
N ALA A 108 -11.39 9.80 0.75
CA ALA A 108 -10.50 9.22 1.75
C ALA A 108 -9.03 9.56 1.43
N ASP A 109 -8.61 9.35 0.18
CA ASP A 109 -7.25 9.67 -0.27
C ASP A 109 -6.94 11.17 -0.12
N THR A 110 -7.87 12.04 -0.52
CA THR A 110 -7.73 13.49 -0.37
C THR A 110 -7.64 13.91 1.11
N SER A 111 -8.49 13.33 1.97
CA SER A 111 -8.48 13.62 3.41
C SER A 111 -7.16 13.19 4.07
N ALA A 112 -6.60 12.08 3.63
CA ALA A 112 -5.33 11.58 4.13
C ALA A 112 -4.15 12.42 3.65
N HIS A 113 -4.15 12.86 2.38
CA HIS A 113 -3.18 13.84 1.88
C HIS A 113 -3.26 15.15 2.67
N GLN A 114 -4.45 15.71 2.90
CA GLN A 114 -4.62 16.92 3.69
C GLN A 114 -4.10 16.77 5.12
N THR A 115 -4.34 15.61 5.74
CA THR A 115 -3.83 15.32 7.10
C THR A 115 -2.31 15.25 7.12
N ALA A 116 -1.69 14.58 6.13
CA ALA A 116 -0.24 14.54 5.99
C ALA A 116 0.35 15.94 5.75
N GLN A 117 -0.28 16.75 4.90
CA GLN A 117 0.14 18.13 4.64
C GLN A 117 0.05 19.03 5.88
N ARG A 118 -1.00 18.89 6.70
CA ARG A 118 -1.09 19.60 7.98
C ARG A 118 0.04 19.17 8.93
N GLY A 119 0.33 17.88 9.01
CA GLY A 119 1.47 17.37 9.77
C GLY A 119 2.81 17.95 9.29
N ALA A 120 3.03 17.97 7.98
CA ALA A 120 4.21 18.59 7.37
C ALA A 120 4.32 20.09 7.68
N ALA A 121 3.21 20.84 7.61
CA ALA A 121 3.19 22.26 7.93
C ALA A 121 3.54 22.52 9.40
N GLU A 122 3.02 21.73 10.33
CA GLU A 122 3.37 21.82 11.75
C GLU A 122 4.84 21.51 12.00
N VAL A 123 5.37 20.46 11.38
CA VAL A 123 6.80 20.11 11.46
C VAL A 123 7.68 21.25 10.91
N TYR A 124 7.29 21.83 9.77
CA TYR A 124 7.99 22.98 9.18
C TYR A 124 7.95 24.20 10.10
N LYS A 125 6.80 24.47 10.72
CA LYS A 125 6.63 25.54 11.71
C LYS A 125 7.53 25.31 12.93
N MET A 126 7.60 24.09 13.46
CA MET A 126 8.52 23.78 14.56
C MET A 126 9.98 24.10 14.22
N MET A 127 10.42 23.83 12.98
CA MET A 127 11.80 24.12 12.53
C MET A 127 12.07 25.61 12.27
N THR A 128 11.04 26.46 12.21
CA THR A 128 11.17 27.88 11.83
C THR A 128 10.77 28.85 12.94
N SER A 129 9.69 28.59 13.67
CA SER A 129 9.13 29.52 14.65
C SER A 129 9.61 29.30 16.07
N LEU A 130 10.11 28.10 16.42
CA LEU A 130 10.60 27.84 17.77
C LEU A 130 11.91 28.61 18.04
N PRO A 131 12.17 29.03 19.28
CA PRO A 131 13.41 29.72 19.62
C PRO A 131 14.58 28.75 19.76
N GLY A 132 15.76 29.17 19.30
CA GLY A 132 17.03 28.49 19.55
C GLY A 132 17.03 27.02 19.18
N ASP A 133 17.32 26.19 20.18
CA ASP A 133 17.52 24.74 20.07
C ASP A 133 16.23 23.93 20.04
N GLU A 134 15.11 24.54 20.46
CA GLU A 134 13.81 23.87 20.41
C GLU A 134 13.39 23.54 18.97
N ARG A 135 13.92 24.28 17.99
CA ARG A 135 13.73 24.01 16.56
C ARG A 135 14.14 22.58 16.18
N LEU A 136 15.10 21.98 16.90
CA LEU A 136 15.53 20.60 16.69
C LEU A 136 14.41 19.58 16.92
N LYS A 137 13.43 19.89 17.79
CA LYS A 137 12.25 19.04 18.00
C LYS A 137 11.47 18.82 16.70
N GLY A 138 11.50 19.80 15.78
CA GLY A 138 10.92 19.68 14.45
C GLY A 138 11.61 18.62 13.60
N ILE A 139 12.91 18.41 13.77
CA ILE A 139 13.66 17.36 13.07
C ILE A 139 13.25 15.97 13.57
N ASP A 140 13.08 15.82 14.89
CA ASP A 140 12.60 14.57 15.47
C ASP A 140 11.16 14.26 15.05
N ALA A 141 10.32 15.30 14.95
CA ALA A 141 8.96 15.17 14.44
C ALA A 141 8.93 14.79 12.95
N LEU A 142 9.86 15.31 12.14
CA LEU A 142 10.02 14.92 10.74
C LEU A 142 10.32 13.43 10.58
N MET A 143 11.15 12.85 11.45
CA MET A 143 11.47 11.41 11.39
C MET A 143 10.26 10.51 11.71
N LYS A 144 9.27 11.02 12.45
CA LYS A 144 8.04 10.30 12.81
C LYS A 144 6.91 10.53 11.81
N LEU A 145 7.05 11.51 10.92
CA LEU A 145 6.02 11.87 9.95
C LEU A 145 5.99 10.85 8.80
N ASP A 146 4.80 10.38 8.43
CA ASP A 146 4.63 9.59 7.22
C ASP A 146 4.84 10.49 5.98
N THR A 147 6.02 10.37 5.36
CA THR A 147 6.40 11.14 4.19
C THR A 147 5.86 10.56 2.88
N SER A 148 5.28 9.35 2.89
CA SER A 148 4.82 8.67 1.66
C SER A 148 3.69 9.41 0.95
N ARG A 149 2.86 10.13 1.71
CA ARG A 149 1.72 10.90 1.20
C ARG A 149 2.05 12.36 0.91
N LEU A 150 3.30 12.77 1.11
CA LEU A 150 3.76 14.12 0.81
C LEU A 150 4.24 14.22 -0.64
N SER A 151 4.02 15.38 -1.24
CA SER A 151 4.59 15.70 -2.55
C SER A 151 6.12 15.67 -2.51
N SER A 152 6.75 15.50 -3.68
CA SER A 152 8.21 15.55 -3.77
C SER A 152 8.78 16.87 -3.26
N LEU A 153 8.10 17.98 -3.56
CA LEU A 153 8.53 19.32 -3.16
C LEU A 153 8.44 19.51 -1.64
N GLU A 154 7.36 19.07 -1.00
CA GLU A 154 7.20 19.16 0.47
C GLU A 154 8.28 18.35 1.19
N ARG A 155 8.54 17.13 0.73
CA ARG A 155 9.63 16.30 1.29
C ARG A 155 10.99 16.97 1.15
N GLN A 156 11.28 17.50 -0.03
CA GLN A 156 12.53 18.20 -0.27
C GLN A 156 12.65 19.44 0.62
N ALA A 157 11.63 20.29 0.70
CA ALA A 157 11.63 21.48 1.53
C ALA A 157 11.84 21.17 3.02
N LEU A 158 11.20 20.11 3.53
CA LEU A 158 11.40 19.65 4.91
C LEU A 158 12.83 19.15 5.16
N ASN A 159 13.37 18.35 4.24
CA ASN A 159 14.73 17.83 4.33
C ASN A 159 15.79 18.93 4.22
N ASP A 160 15.62 19.86 3.29
CA ASP A 160 16.50 21.01 3.11
C ASP A 160 16.50 21.89 4.36
N ARG A 161 15.31 22.14 4.92
CA ARG A 161 15.19 22.91 6.17
C ARG A 161 15.82 22.18 7.35
N ALA A 162 15.58 20.88 7.50
CA ALA A 162 16.19 20.07 8.55
C ALA A 162 17.72 20.07 8.44
N THR A 163 18.25 19.97 7.21
CA THR A 163 19.69 20.01 6.94
C THR A 163 20.29 21.37 7.27
N SER A 164 19.64 22.46 6.83
CA SER A 164 20.05 23.84 7.18
C SER A 164 20.06 24.03 8.69
N LEU A 165 19.02 23.58 9.38
CA LEU A 165 18.88 23.74 10.81
C LEU A 165 19.93 22.95 11.60
N ARG A 166 20.25 21.71 11.17
CA ARG A 166 21.36 20.92 11.76
C ARG A 166 22.68 21.65 11.59
N ARG A 167 22.94 22.21 10.40
CA ARG A 167 24.15 22.98 10.12
C ARG A 167 24.23 24.25 10.97
N GLU A 168 23.19 25.09 10.96
CA GLU A 168 23.11 26.32 11.76
C GLU A 168 23.35 26.04 13.25
N THR A 169 22.68 25.02 13.79
CA THR A 169 22.78 24.66 15.21
C THR A 169 24.13 24.03 15.54
N GLY A 170 24.65 23.22 14.61
CA GLY A 170 25.97 22.63 14.70
C GLY A 170 27.07 23.70 14.71
N ASP A 171 27.09 24.59 13.72
CA ASP A 171 28.07 25.67 13.61
C ASP A 171 28.08 26.54 14.87
N ALA A 172 26.90 26.86 15.40
CA ALA A 172 26.77 27.59 16.66
C ALA A 172 27.37 26.81 17.85
N ALA A 173 27.13 25.51 17.96
CA ALA A 173 27.72 24.67 18.99
C ALA A 173 29.24 24.57 18.85
N PHE A 174 29.75 24.42 17.62
CA PHE A 174 31.17 24.38 17.33
C PHE A 174 31.88 25.68 17.75
N GLU A 175 31.32 26.84 17.40
CA GLU A 175 31.89 28.12 17.82
C GLU A 175 31.83 28.32 19.35
N ARG A 176 30.73 27.94 20.02
CA ARG A 176 30.65 27.98 21.48
C ARG A 176 31.71 27.09 22.12
N GLY A 177 31.90 25.87 21.62
CA GLY A 177 32.93 24.96 22.11
C GLY A 177 34.35 25.50 21.87
N LYS A 178 34.62 26.16 20.72
CA LYS A 178 35.89 26.83 20.48
C LYS A 178 36.14 28.00 21.46
N ILE A 179 35.10 28.76 21.78
CA ILE A 179 35.19 29.84 22.80
C ILE A 179 35.48 29.23 24.17
N ALA A 180 34.75 28.19 24.57
CA ALA A 180 34.96 27.48 25.83
C ALA A 180 36.39 26.89 25.92
N PHE A 181 36.90 26.37 24.81
CA PHE A 181 38.26 25.85 24.72
C PHE A 181 39.31 26.94 24.98
N ARG A 182 39.12 28.13 24.40
CA ARG A 182 40.00 29.29 24.67
C ARG A 182 39.91 29.78 26.12
N LYS A 183 38.77 29.62 26.77
CA LYS A 183 38.55 29.94 28.19
C LYS A 183 39.03 28.84 29.15
N ASN A 184 39.54 27.73 28.62
CA ASN A 184 39.94 26.55 29.39
C ASN A 184 38.76 25.87 30.15
N GLU A 185 37.53 26.04 29.68
CA GLU A 185 36.31 25.46 30.26
C GLU A 185 36.05 24.06 29.66
N MET A 186 36.86 23.06 30.04
CA MET A 186 36.89 21.75 29.37
C MET A 186 35.56 20.97 29.42
N ASP A 187 34.80 21.04 30.50
CA ASP A 187 33.50 20.38 30.58
C ASP A 187 32.49 20.96 29.56
N GLN A 188 32.53 22.28 29.34
CA GLN A 188 31.69 22.93 28.34
C GLN A 188 32.16 22.58 26.91
N VAL A 189 33.47 22.46 26.67
CA VAL A 189 34.00 21.96 25.40
C VAL A 189 33.43 20.58 25.08
N VAL A 190 33.44 19.67 26.06
CA VAL A 190 32.89 18.32 25.88
C VAL A 190 31.42 18.40 25.48
N SER A 191 30.61 19.12 26.26
CA SER A 191 29.17 19.24 25.99
C SER A 191 28.86 19.81 24.60
N GLU A 192 29.54 20.89 24.20
CA GLU A 192 29.25 21.57 22.92
C GLU A 192 29.81 20.80 21.72
N MET A 193 30.98 20.18 21.85
CA MET A 193 31.59 19.39 20.76
C MET A 193 30.87 18.05 20.54
N GLU A 194 30.41 17.38 21.60
CA GLU A 194 29.57 16.18 21.46
C GLU A 194 28.25 16.53 20.78
N ARG A 195 27.65 17.66 21.18
CA ARG A 195 26.45 18.16 20.54
C ARG A 195 26.66 18.49 19.07
N PHE A 196 27.79 19.10 18.72
CA PHE A 196 28.14 19.36 17.33
C PHE A 196 28.28 18.07 16.52
N LEU A 197 29.01 17.08 17.03
CA LEU A 197 29.19 15.78 16.37
C LEU A 197 27.86 15.04 16.18
N ALA A 198 26.91 15.18 17.12
CA ALA A 198 25.56 14.61 17.01
C ALA A 198 24.73 15.23 15.85
N MET A 199 25.09 16.41 15.36
CA MET A 199 24.41 17.06 14.22
C MET A 199 24.87 16.52 12.85
N ASN A 200 25.76 15.51 12.81
CA ASN A 200 26.37 14.96 11.61
C ASN A 200 27.05 16.03 10.73
N PRO A 201 28.08 16.72 11.28
CA PRO A 201 28.78 17.76 10.54
C PRO A 201 29.60 17.18 9.38
N PRO A 202 30.03 18.03 8.43
CA PRO A 202 30.98 17.64 7.39
C PRO A 202 32.25 17.03 7.98
N ASN A 203 32.89 16.10 7.25
CA ASN A 203 34.02 15.35 7.79
C ASN A 203 35.18 16.24 8.26
N GLU A 204 35.49 17.32 7.54
CA GLU A 204 36.56 18.26 7.91
C GLU A 204 36.29 18.88 9.30
N GLN A 205 35.10 19.43 9.51
CA GLN A 205 34.74 20.02 10.80
C GLN A 205 34.60 18.94 11.90
N ALA A 206 34.17 17.73 11.53
CA ALA A 206 34.11 16.60 12.45
C ALA A 206 35.51 16.18 12.96
N LEU A 207 36.54 16.30 12.12
CA LEU A 207 37.93 16.09 12.52
C LEU A 207 38.38 17.18 13.50
N ASP A 208 38.13 18.45 13.20
CA ASP A 208 38.45 19.56 14.12
C ASP A 208 37.75 19.39 15.48
N ALA A 209 36.47 19.02 15.48
CA ALA A 209 35.74 18.75 16.71
C ALA A 209 36.31 17.54 17.48
N SER A 210 36.77 16.51 16.76
CA SER A 210 37.47 15.37 17.38
C SER A 210 38.76 15.81 18.07
N PHE A 211 39.50 16.76 17.48
CA PHE A 211 40.67 17.36 18.12
C PHE A 211 40.33 18.12 19.41
N PHE A 212 39.35 19.04 19.36
CA PHE A 212 38.94 19.81 20.55
C PHE A 212 38.38 18.90 21.66
N LEU A 213 37.52 17.95 21.30
CA LEU A 213 36.91 17.01 22.22
C LEU A 213 37.94 16.04 22.81
N GLY A 214 38.85 15.51 21.98
CA GLY A 214 39.94 14.65 22.41
C GLY A 214 40.90 15.36 23.37
N THR A 215 41.21 16.63 23.09
CA THR A 215 42.01 17.47 23.98
C THR A 215 41.31 17.72 25.31
N ALA A 216 40.03 18.07 25.28
CA ALA A 216 39.25 18.30 26.50
C ALA A 216 39.17 17.02 27.35
N TYR A 217 38.94 15.87 26.74
CA TYR A 217 38.93 14.59 27.45
C TYR A 217 40.29 14.23 28.05
N ASN A 218 41.39 14.51 27.35
CA ASN A 218 42.74 14.31 27.89
C ASN A 218 42.98 15.19 29.14
N GLN A 219 42.60 16.48 29.09
CA GLN A 219 42.74 17.39 30.22
C GLN A 219 41.87 16.99 31.42
N LEU A 220 40.68 16.46 31.17
CA LEU A 220 39.78 15.91 32.19
C LEU A 220 40.21 14.50 32.68
N ARG A 221 41.39 14.02 32.28
CA ARG A 221 41.93 12.67 32.58
C ARG A 221 41.05 11.50 32.12
N LYS A 222 40.11 11.74 31.22
CA LYS A 222 39.28 10.71 30.58
C LYS A 222 39.99 10.15 29.36
N HIS A 223 41.17 9.55 29.60
CA HIS A 223 42.08 9.11 28.53
C HIS A 223 41.47 8.04 27.62
N ASP A 224 40.63 7.14 28.16
CA ASP A 224 39.91 6.13 27.37
C ASP A 224 39.04 6.73 26.26
N LYS A 225 38.41 7.88 26.53
CA LYS A 225 37.59 8.60 25.55
C LYS A 225 38.43 9.48 24.62
N ALA A 226 39.56 10.00 25.10
CA ALA A 226 40.44 10.87 24.33
C ALA A 226 41.15 10.13 23.19
N VAL A 227 41.62 8.90 23.44
CA VAL A 227 42.36 8.08 22.46
C VAL A 227 41.66 7.98 21.09
N PRO A 228 40.42 7.49 20.98
CA PRO A 228 39.79 7.30 19.66
C PRO A 228 39.57 8.62 18.91
N LEU A 229 39.30 9.71 19.63
CA LEU A 229 39.06 11.04 19.03
C LEU A 229 40.36 11.66 18.51
N LEU A 230 41.43 11.59 19.30
CA LEU A 230 42.75 12.09 18.91
C LEU A 230 43.35 11.24 17.79
N ALA A 231 43.20 9.91 17.83
CA ALA A 231 43.64 9.02 16.76
C ALA A 231 42.95 9.35 15.44
N ARG A 232 41.62 9.52 15.45
CA ARG A 232 40.85 9.92 14.28
C ARG A 232 41.37 11.23 13.67
N PHE A 233 41.67 12.23 14.50
CA PHE A 233 42.22 13.50 14.01
C PHE A 233 43.62 13.34 13.39
N VAL A 234 44.52 12.63 14.07
CA VAL A 234 45.91 12.40 13.62
C VAL A 234 45.97 11.60 12.31
N GLU A 235 45.05 10.66 12.12
CA GLU A 235 44.94 9.86 10.90
C GLU A 235 44.26 10.62 9.76
N GLY A 236 43.21 11.40 10.09
CA GLY A 236 42.36 12.09 9.12
C GLY A 236 42.92 13.39 8.57
N ASP A 237 43.62 14.20 9.38
CA ASP A 237 44.20 15.48 8.96
C ASP A 237 45.72 15.49 9.15
N ARG A 238 46.45 15.00 8.13
CA ARG A 238 47.92 14.85 8.16
C ARG A 238 48.68 16.17 7.99
N THR A 239 48.05 17.21 7.45
CA THR A 239 48.69 18.49 7.15
C THR A 239 48.36 19.56 8.20
N SER A 240 47.51 19.25 9.17
CA SER A 240 47.15 20.17 10.25
C SER A 240 48.37 20.69 11.01
N LYS A 241 48.36 22.00 11.30
CA LYS A 241 49.36 22.65 12.16
C LYS A 241 49.27 22.21 13.62
N THR A 242 48.13 21.67 14.05
CA THR A 242 47.91 21.19 15.42
C THR A 242 48.08 19.67 15.53
N ARG A 243 48.44 18.97 14.45
CA ARG A 243 48.64 17.52 14.45
C ARG A 243 49.75 17.10 15.40
N ASP A 244 50.85 17.84 15.46
CA ASP A 244 51.95 17.56 16.39
C ASP A 244 51.49 17.61 17.85
N TYR A 245 50.70 18.62 18.22
CA TYR A 245 50.09 18.72 19.53
C TYR A 245 49.10 17.57 19.80
N ALA A 246 48.26 17.22 18.83
CA ALA A 246 47.33 16.10 18.96
C ALA A 246 48.07 14.77 19.16
N MET A 247 49.18 14.53 18.44
CA MET A 247 50.02 13.35 18.61
C MET A 247 50.68 13.31 20.00
N LEU A 248 51.06 14.46 20.55
CA LEU A 248 51.57 14.55 21.93
C LEU A 248 50.50 14.08 22.93
N LEU A 249 49.28 14.60 22.81
CA LEU A 249 48.16 14.24 23.68
C LEU A 249 47.70 12.80 23.46
N LEU A 250 47.81 12.29 22.24
CA LEU A 250 47.50 10.90 21.91
C LEU A 250 48.50 9.96 22.57
N ALA A 251 49.81 10.23 22.43
CA ALA A 251 50.85 9.46 23.11
C ALA A 251 50.69 9.51 24.64
N GLN A 252 50.31 10.66 25.19
CA GLN A 252 49.94 10.79 26.61
C GLN A 252 48.78 9.88 26.96
N SER A 253 47.67 9.97 26.22
CA SER A 253 46.48 9.18 26.50
C SER A 253 46.77 7.69 26.40
N TYR A 254 47.55 7.24 25.41
CA TYR A 254 47.96 5.85 25.29
C TYR A 254 48.79 5.38 26.49
N GLN A 255 49.72 6.21 26.98
CA GLN A 255 50.51 5.89 28.17
C GLN A 255 49.63 5.70 29.41
N GLU A 256 48.68 6.61 29.64
CA GLU A 256 47.78 6.56 30.80
C GLU A 256 46.80 5.38 30.74
N VAL A 257 46.38 4.98 29.54
CA VAL A 257 45.53 3.80 29.31
C VAL A 257 46.34 2.48 29.35
N GLY A 258 47.68 2.55 29.46
CA GLY A 258 48.56 1.38 29.51
C GLY A 258 48.97 0.81 28.15
N GLN A 259 48.60 1.45 27.04
CA GLN A 259 48.99 1.06 25.68
C GLN A 259 50.39 1.61 25.35
N MET A 260 51.40 1.12 26.09
CA MET A 260 52.76 1.65 26.08
C MET A 260 53.44 1.55 24.71
N GLU A 261 53.21 0.47 23.96
CA GLU A 261 53.79 0.26 22.63
C GLU A 261 53.30 1.35 21.65
N LYS A 262 51.98 1.59 21.62
CA LYS A 262 51.36 2.62 20.79
C LYS A 262 51.76 4.03 21.23
N ALA A 263 51.89 4.25 22.53
CA ALA A 263 52.40 5.52 23.07
C ALA A 263 53.81 5.81 22.56
N LEU A 264 54.70 4.80 22.60
CA LEU A 264 56.07 4.92 22.12
C LEU A 264 56.14 5.13 20.61
N GLU A 265 55.36 4.38 19.84
CA GLU A 265 55.29 4.52 18.38
C GLU A 265 54.83 5.91 17.98
N THR A 266 53.70 6.36 18.54
CA THR A 266 53.12 7.69 18.25
C THR A 266 54.09 8.81 18.62
N ALA A 267 54.76 8.72 19.77
CA ALA A 267 55.72 9.74 20.20
C ALA A 267 56.99 9.76 19.33
N ARG A 268 57.46 8.59 18.85
CA ARG A 268 58.60 8.50 17.92
C ARG A 268 58.24 9.05 16.55
N ASP A 269 57.08 8.70 16.02
CA ASP A 269 56.59 9.25 14.76
C ASP A 269 56.48 10.77 14.86
N ALA A 270 55.87 11.31 15.92
CA ALA A 270 55.79 12.75 16.14
C ALA A 270 57.18 13.42 16.22
N ALA A 271 58.12 12.81 16.95
CA ALA A 271 59.48 13.34 17.07
C ALA A 271 60.29 13.28 15.76
N GLY A 272 60.05 12.28 14.91
CA GLY A 272 60.71 12.15 13.61
C GLY A 272 60.09 13.07 12.55
N SER A 273 58.75 13.10 12.52
CA SER A 273 57.97 13.85 11.53
C SER A 273 57.96 15.36 11.79
N TYR A 274 58.08 15.81 13.04
CA TYR A 274 58.03 17.22 13.43
C TYR A 274 59.29 17.72 14.13
N LEU A 275 60.43 17.72 13.41
CA LEU A 275 61.75 18.10 13.93
C LEU A 275 61.82 19.50 14.56
N ASN A 276 61.05 20.46 14.04
CA ASN A 276 61.03 21.86 14.51
C ASN A 276 59.81 22.19 15.38
N SER A 277 59.06 21.19 15.87
CA SER A 277 57.92 21.43 16.75
C SER A 277 58.36 21.96 18.12
N GLN A 278 57.60 22.90 18.67
CA GLN A 278 57.77 23.37 20.04
C GLN A 278 57.63 22.25 21.09
N TYR A 279 57.01 21.13 20.72
CA TYR A 279 56.78 19.97 21.58
C TYR A 279 57.90 18.92 21.49
N GLN A 280 59.01 19.19 20.78
CA GLN A 280 60.09 18.21 20.61
C GLN A 280 60.67 17.66 21.92
N GLN A 281 60.92 18.54 22.89
CA GLN A 281 61.41 18.10 24.20
C GLN A 281 60.41 17.19 24.91
N GLN A 282 59.11 17.47 24.74
CA GLN A 282 58.05 16.70 25.34
C GLN A 282 57.93 15.32 24.68
N PHE A 283 58.04 15.22 23.35
CA PHE A 283 58.12 13.93 22.66
C PHE A 283 59.29 13.08 23.16
N ARG A 284 60.50 13.67 23.24
CA ARG A 284 61.70 12.96 23.75
C ARG A 284 61.53 12.50 25.19
N SER A 285 60.97 13.36 26.05
CA SER A 285 60.71 13.02 27.45
C SER A 285 59.72 11.84 27.58
N ARG A 286 58.65 11.83 26.77
CA ARG A 286 57.68 10.73 26.74
C ARG A 286 58.28 9.44 26.24
N ILE A 287 59.07 9.48 25.16
CA ILE A 287 59.80 8.31 24.65
C ILE A 287 60.66 7.69 25.76
N ALA A 288 61.42 8.51 26.49
CA ALA A 288 62.26 8.03 27.59
C ALA A 288 61.42 7.45 28.75
N MET A 289 60.34 8.12 29.13
CA MET A 289 59.43 7.70 30.20
C MET A 289 58.76 6.36 29.88
N VAL A 290 58.19 6.23 28.67
CA VAL A 290 57.52 5.01 28.21
C VAL A 290 58.52 3.85 28.10
N LYS A 291 59.73 4.09 27.56
CA LYS A 291 60.79 3.05 27.53
C LYS A 291 61.17 2.55 28.92
N ARG A 292 61.32 3.46 29.89
CA ARG A 292 61.63 3.09 31.28
C ARG A 292 60.47 2.32 31.92
N ALA A 293 59.24 2.72 31.67
CA ALA A 293 58.06 2.02 32.17
C ALA A 293 57.98 0.59 31.61
N MET A 294 58.26 0.42 30.31
CA MET A 294 58.32 -0.92 29.69
C MET A 294 59.49 -1.76 30.20
N SER A 295 60.69 -1.18 30.40
CA SER A 295 61.84 -1.93 30.91
C SER A 295 61.68 -2.35 32.38
N GLY A 296 61.08 -1.49 33.21
CA GLY A 296 60.78 -1.83 34.61
C GLY A 296 59.72 -2.93 34.74
N ASN A 297 58.74 -2.99 33.82
CA ASN A 297 57.77 -4.08 33.78
C ASN A 297 58.41 -5.41 33.34
N THR A 298 59.42 -5.38 32.45
CA THR A 298 60.15 -6.60 32.07
C THR A 298 61.07 -7.13 33.18
N GLU A 299 61.60 -6.27 34.06
CA GLU A 299 62.39 -6.71 35.22
C GLU A 299 61.51 -7.29 36.35
N ALA A 300 60.26 -6.83 36.49
CA ALA A 300 59.28 -7.38 37.44
C ALA A 300 58.70 -8.74 37.00
N ALA A 301 58.80 -9.09 35.71
CA ALA A 301 58.38 -10.37 35.13
C ALA A 301 59.54 -11.40 35.04
N GLY A 302 60.39 -11.46 36.07
CA GLY A 302 61.40 -12.50 36.20
C GLY A 302 60.78 -13.92 36.24
N PRO A 303 61.51 -14.96 35.78
CA PRO A 303 60.98 -16.30 35.59
C PRO A 303 60.41 -16.87 36.89
N PRO A 304 59.34 -17.69 36.84
CA PRO A 304 58.72 -18.23 38.05
C PRO A 304 59.76 -19.05 38.83
N PRO A 305 59.77 -18.98 40.17
CA PRO A 305 60.71 -19.76 40.97
C PRO A 305 60.48 -21.25 40.69
N ALA A 306 61.57 -21.95 40.40
CA ALA A 306 61.57 -23.38 40.16
C ALA A 306 60.85 -24.10 41.30
N ALA A 307 59.80 -24.84 40.96
CA ALA A 307 59.05 -25.65 41.91
C ALA A 307 59.99 -26.66 42.61
N PRO A 308 59.89 -26.84 43.94
CA PRO A 308 60.69 -27.82 44.64
C PRO A 308 60.30 -29.23 44.19
N SER A 309 61.31 -30.05 43.94
CA SER A 309 61.22 -31.45 43.54
C SER A 309 60.41 -32.27 44.55
N ALA A 310 59.35 -32.92 44.07
CA ALA A 310 58.56 -33.86 44.84
C ALA A 310 59.36 -35.16 45.07
N ALA A 311 59.53 -35.53 46.35
CA ALA A 311 59.97 -36.86 46.78
C ALA A 311 58.76 -37.84 46.78
N PRO A 312 59.01 -39.16 46.66
CA PRO A 312 58.06 -40.10 46.06
C PRO A 312 56.98 -40.62 47.00
N ALA A 313 55.86 -40.99 46.38
CA ALA A 313 54.64 -41.52 46.97
C ALA A 313 54.89 -42.78 47.84
N GLN A 314 54.35 -42.75 49.06
CA GLN A 314 54.09 -43.96 49.83
C GLN A 314 52.72 -44.53 49.44
N GLN A 315 52.75 -45.74 48.89
CA GLN A 315 51.60 -46.61 48.71
C GLN A 315 50.95 -46.88 50.06
N VAL A 316 49.65 -46.61 50.17
CA VAL A 316 48.82 -47.15 51.24
C VAL A 316 47.80 -48.09 50.62
N ALA A 317 47.93 -49.33 51.04
CA ALA A 317 47.12 -50.48 50.64
C ALA A 317 45.65 -50.32 51.04
N SER A 318 44.79 -50.88 50.20
CA SER A 318 43.39 -51.17 50.50
C SER A 318 43.25 -52.05 51.75
N PRO A 319 42.09 -52.00 52.42
CA PRO A 319 41.51 -53.21 52.95
C PRO A 319 40.13 -53.50 52.37
N ALA A 320 39.91 -54.78 52.21
CA ALA A 320 38.70 -55.44 51.76
C ALA A 320 37.56 -55.35 52.79
N GLY A 321 36.33 -55.38 52.26
CA GLY A 321 35.24 -56.25 52.72
C GLY A 321 34.57 -55.95 54.06
N GLN A 322 33.32 -55.49 54.00
CA GLN A 322 32.11 -56.27 54.29
C GLN A 322 30.89 -55.56 53.69
#